data_AF-A0A916WYB4-F1
#
_entry.id   AF-A0A916WYB4-F1
#
_cell.length_a   1.000
_cell.length_b   1.000
_cell.length_c   1.000
_cell.angle_alpha   90.00
_cell.angle_beta   90.00
_cell.angle_gamma   90.00
#
_symmetry.space_group_name_H-M   'P 1'
#
loop_
_entity.id
_entity.type
_entity.pdbx_description
1 polymer ?
#
loop_
_entity_poly.entity_id
_entity_poly.type
_entity_poly.pdbx_seq_one_letter_code
_entity_poly.pdbx_strand_id
1 'polypeptide(L)'
;MKAQFGRAVRVVDDANRPAFMKARGVPQDLASCHTAIIDGMTFEGHVPIADMKRALATHPKGVTGLAVVGMPMGSPGMEMPGMKAQAYDVIAFGLSGRRVFARH
;
A
#
# COMPACT_ATOMS: atom_id res chain seq x y z
N MET A 1 -7.60 -4.84 8.29
CA MET A 1 -7.09 -5.90 7.37
C MET A 1 -8.02 -7.12 7.22
N LYS A 2 -8.19 -8.01 8.23
CA LYS A 2 -9.02 -9.24 8.09
C LYS A 2 -10.48 -8.97 7.70
N ALA A 3 -11.13 -8.02 8.37
CA ALA A 3 -12.57 -7.78 8.22
C ALA A 3 -12.98 -7.11 6.89
N GLN A 4 -12.05 -6.48 6.16
CA GLN A 4 -12.41 -5.60 5.02
C GLN A 4 -12.21 -6.24 3.64
N PHE A 5 -11.46 -7.34 3.55
CA PHE A 5 -11.21 -8.09 2.31
C PHE A 5 -11.89 -9.45 2.24
N GLY A 6 -12.48 -9.96 3.34
CA GLY A 6 -13.10 -11.30 3.36
C GLY A 6 -12.12 -12.44 3.03
N ARG A 7 -10.82 -12.22 3.20
CA ARG A 7 -9.74 -13.15 2.82
C ARG A 7 -8.94 -13.58 4.04
N ALA A 8 -8.37 -14.79 3.95
CA ALA A 8 -7.43 -15.28 4.95
C ALA A 8 -6.17 -14.38 4.97
N VAL A 9 -6.01 -13.63 6.05
CA VAL A 9 -4.82 -12.80 6.28
C VAL A 9 -3.83 -13.58 7.13
N ARG A 10 -2.61 -13.76 6.62
CA ARG A 10 -1.47 -14.24 7.38
C ARG A 10 -0.59 -13.04 7.72
N VAL A 11 -0.41 -12.78 9.01
CA VAL A 11 0.55 -11.79 9.50
C VAL A 11 1.86 -12.52 9.75
N VAL A 12 2.95 -12.02 9.19
CA VAL A 12 4.30 -12.54 9.39
C VAL A 12 5.12 -11.38 9.91
N ASP A 13 5.68 -11.54 11.11
CA ASP A 13 6.70 -10.63 11.61
C ASP A 13 8.06 -11.13 11.11
N ASP A 14 8.70 -10.35 10.24
CA ASP A 14 9.91 -10.75 9.53
C ASP A 14 10.97 -9.65 9.66
N ALA A 15 12.03 -9.96 10.41
CA ALA A 15 13.19 -9.08 10.59
C ALA A 15 13.94 -8.82 9.27
N ASN A 16 13.83 -9.72 8.28
CA ASN A 16 14.42 -9.61 6.95
C ASN A 16 13.45 -9.02 5.90
N ARG A 17 12.34 -8.40 6.32
CA ARG A 17 11.41 -7.67 5.43
C ARG A 17 12.10 -6.76 4.41
N PRO A 18 13.15 -5.98 4.74
CA PRO A 18 13.81 -5.13 3.75
C PRO A 18 14.39 -5.89 2.56
N ALA A 19 14.99 -7.07 2.80
CA ALA A 19 15.53 -7.91 1.73
C ALA A 19 14.40 -8.50 0.87
N PHE A 20 13.31 -8.91 1.50
CA PHE A 20 12.11 -9.40 0.81
C PHE A 20 11.46 -8.32 -0.08
N MET A 21 11.36 -7.08 0.42
CA MET A 21 10.84 -5.95 -0.34
C MET A 21 11.72 -5.59 -1.54
N LYS A 22 13.04 -5.60 -1.35
CA LYS A 22 14.01 -5.38 -2.43
C LYS A 22 13.85 -6.42 -3.54
N ALA A 23 13.68 -7.70 -3.18
CA ALA A 23 13.45 -8.77 -4.15
C ALA A 23 12.14 -8.60 -4.95
N ARG A 24 11.15 -7.89 -4.40
CA ARG A 24 9.85 -7.60 -5.04
C ARG A 24 9.85 -6.29 -5.82
N GLY A 25 10.98 -5.58 -5.88
CA GLY A 25 11.12 -4.32 -6.59
C GLY A 25 10.40 -3.16 -5.91
N VAL A 26 10.12 -3.25 -4.60
CA VAL A 26 9.60 -2.13 -3.83
C VAL A 26 10.72 -1.10 -3.69
N PRO A 27 10.52 0.14 -4.15
CA PRO A 27 11.55 1.15 -3.99
C PRO A 27 11.77 1.54 -2.53
N GLN A 28 13.03 1.75 -2.15
CA GLN A 28 13.40 2.02 -0.75
C GLN A 28 12.75 3.28 -0.18
N ASP A 29 12.52 4.29 -1.02
CA ASP A 29 11.86 5.55 -0.65
C ASP A 29 10.33 5.43 -0.53
N LEU A 30 9.75 4.32 -0.98
CA LEU A 30 8.34 3.98 -0.79
C LEU A 30 8.13 3.02 0.39
N ALA A 31 9.19 2.53 1.02
CA ALA A 31 9.10 1.57 2.11
C ALA A 31 8.40 2.17 3.34
N SER A 32 7.54 1.38 3.98
CA SER A 32 6.74 1.79 5.13
C SER A 32 6.85 0.80 6.29
N CYS A 33 6.06 1.02 7.34
CA CYS A 33 6.06 0.19 8.54
C CYS A 33 5.51 -1.22 8.30
N HIS A 34 4.63 -1.37 7.32
CA HIS A 34 4.01 -2.66 7.00
C HIS A 34 3.80 -2.82 5.49
N THR A 35 3.85 -4.08 5.07
CA THR A 35 3.58 -4.50 3.70
C THR A 35 2.46 -5.53 3.71
N ALA A 36 1.56 -5.44 2.75
CA ALA A 36 0.62 -6.48 2.43
C ALA A 36 0.85 -7.01 1.01
N ILE A 37 0.65 -8.31 0.83
CA ILE A 37 0.69 -8.94 -0.48
C ILE A 37 -0.65 -9.60 -0.72
N ILE A 38 -1.31 -9.24 -1.82
CA ILE A 38 -2.62 -9.76 -2.21
C ILE A 38 -2.57 -10.07 -3.70
N ASP A 39 -2.89 -11.31 -4.07
CA ASP A 39 -2.86 -11.83 -5.45
C ASP A 39 -1.56 -11.50 -6.21
N GLY A 40 -0.44 -11.56 -5.50
CA GLY A 40 0.89 -11.29 -6.05
C GLY A 40 1.25 -9.80 -6.17
N MET A 41 0.31 -8.88 -5.94
CA MET A 41 0.53 -7.43 -5.90
C MET A 41 0.95 -6.97 -4.50
N THR A 42 1.88 -6.02 -4.43
CA THR A 42 2.43 -5.50 -3.17
C THR A 42 1.74 -4.18 -2.78
N PHE A 43 1.40 -4.03 -1.50
CA PHE A 43 0.78 -2.82 -0.95
C PHE A 43 1.59 -2.36 0.26
N GLU A 44 2.18 -1.17 0.17
CA GLU A 44 3.13 -0.65 1.15
C GLU A 44 2.53 0.54 1.91
N GLY A 45 2.48 0.44 3.25
CA GLY A 45 1.91 1.48 4.12
C GLY A 45 0.37 1.55 4.09
N HIS A 46 -0.16 2.73 4.43
CA HIS A 46 -1.60 2.97 4.64
C HIS A 46 -2.39 3.12 3.33
N VAL A 47 -2.23 2.19 2.39
CA VAL A 47 -3.00 2.19 1.14
C VAL A 47 -4.49 2.00 1.44
N PRO A 48 -5.39 2.90 0.99
CA PRO A 48 -6.81 2.74 1.20
C PRO A 48 -7.36 1.48 0.55
N ILE A 49 -8.26 0.80 1.24
CA ILE A 49 -8.83 -0.48 0.77
C ILE A 49 -9.59 -0.33 -0.54
N ALA A 50 -10.23 0.82 -0.76
CA ALA A 50 -10.87 1.13 -2.04
C ALA A 50 -9.86 1.14 -3.19
N ASP A 51 -8.65 1.69 -2.98
CA ASP A 51 -7.60 1.72 -3.99
C ASP A 51 -6.98 0.34 -4.21
N MET A 52 -6.75 -0.41 -3.13
CA MET A 52 -6.30 -1.80 -3.22
C MET A 52 -7.28 -2.64 -4.04
N LYS A 53 -8.59 -2.55 -3.74
CA LYS A 53 -9.64 -3.25 -4.49
C LYS A 53 -9.68 -2.81 -5.95
N ARG A 54 -9.55 -1.51 -6.24
CA ARG A 54 -9.49 -0.99 -7.62
C ARG A 54 -8.27 -1.53 -8.37
N ALA A 55 -7.08 -1.51 -7.76
CA ALA A 55 -5.87 -2.02 -8.39
C ALA A 55 -5.94 -3.53 -8.64
N LEU A 56 -6.48 -4.30 -7.70
CA LEU A 56 -6.73 -5.74 -7.86
C LEU A 56 -7.81 -6.03 -8.92
N ALA A 57 -8.84 -5.19 -9.06
CA ALA A 57 -9.85 -5.40 -10.09
C ALA A 57 -9.36 -5.01 -11.50
N THR A 58 -8.56 -3.95 -11.60
CA THR A 58 -8.14 -3.37 -12.88
C THR A 58 -6.83 -3.94 -13.41
N HIS A 59 -6.00 -4.53 -12.54
CA HIS A 59 -4.65 -5.01 -12.85
C HIS A 59 -3.90 -4.10 -13.85
N PRO A 60 -3.58 -2.84 -13.46
CA PRO A 60 -3.02 -1.88 -14.40
C PRO A 60 -1.70 -2.41 -14.99
N LYS A 61 -1.57 -2.38 -16.32
CA LYS A 61 -0.36 -2.87 -17.00
C LYS A 61 0.89 -2.19 -16.45
N GLY A 62 1.89 -3.00 -16.10
CA GLY A 62 3.18 -2.54 -15.58
C GLY A 62 3.19 -2.16 -14.11
N VAL A 63 2.06 -2.27 -13.39
CA VAL A 63 1.98 -2.01 -11.94
C VAL A 63 2.13 -3.30 -11.16
N THR A 64 3.10 -3.35 -10.26
CA THR A 64 3.36 -4.48 -9.35
C THR A 64 2.93 -4.17 -7.91
N GLY A 65 2.63 -2.91 -7.59
CA GLY A 65 2.11 -2.54 -6.29
C GLY A 65 1.67 -1.09 -6.14
N LEU A 66 1.06 -0.80 -4.99
CA LEU A 66 0.72 0.55 -4.53
C LEU A 66 1.47 0.85 -3.23
N ALA A 67 1.88 2.10 -3.05
CA ALA A 67 2.51 2.56 -1.82
C ALA A 67 1.95 3.92 -1.40
N VAL A 68 1.82 4.13 -0.09
CA VAL A 68 1.63 5.47 0.48
C VAL A 68 2.90 5.83 1.23
N VAL A 69 3.56 6.90 0.77
CA VAL A 69 4.77 7.40 1.41
C VAL A 69 4.39 8.14 2.69
N GLY A 70 4.98 7.73 3.82
CA GLY A 70 4.82 8.38 5.11
C GLY A 70 3.61 7.91 5.94
N MET A 71 3.19 8.77 6.86
CA MET A 71 2.06 8.57 7.79
C MET A 71 1.19 9.84 7.81
N PRO A 72 0.33 10.06 6.80
CA PRO A 72 -0.60 11.17 6.85
C PRO A 72 -1.56 10.97 8.02
N MET A 73 -1.59 11.95 8.92
CA MET A 73 -2.56 11.98 10.02
C MET A 73 -3.98 11.97 9.44
N GLY A 74 -4.85 11.08 9.94
CA GLY A 74 -6.20 10.87 9.40
C GLY A 74 -6.33 9.77 8.34
N SER A 75 -5.28 9.00 8.07
CA SER A 75 -5.37 7.76 7.26
C SER A 75 -6.24 6.69 7.97
N PRO A 76 -6.81 5.71 7.25
CA PRO A 76 -7.68 4.69 7.85
C PRO A 76 -6.97 3.97 9.03
N GLY A 77 -7.47 4.18 10.25
CA GLY A 77 -6.86 3.69 11.50
C GLY A 77 -6.11 4.74 12.34
N MET A 78 -5.94 5.96 11.84
CA MET A 78 -5.39 7.13 12.56
C MET A 78 -6.35 8.34 12.51
N GLU A 79 -7.66 8.07 12.44
CA GLU A 79 -8.70 9.09 12.43
C GLU A 79 -8.77 9.76 13.82
N MET A 80 -8.52 11.08 13.88
CA MET A 80 -8.69 11.87 15.10
C MET A 80 -9.90 12.80 14.95
N PRO A 81 -10.88 12.77 15.87
CA PRO A 81 -12.02 13.68 15.85
C PRO A 81 -11.56 15.15 15.84
N GLY A 82 -12.03 15.93 14.87
CA GLY A 82 -11.72 17.37 14.76
C GLY A 82 -10.45 17.72 13.99
N MET A 83 -9.68 16.74 13.51
CA MET A 83 -8.52 16.98 12.63
C MET A 83 -8.87 16.67 11.17
N LYS A 84 -8.59 17.60 10.26
CA LYS A 84 -8.67 17.32 8.82
C LYS A 84 -7.63 16.26 8.47
N ALA A 85 -8.04 15.23 7.73
CA ALA A 85 -7.12 14.27 7.15
C ALA A 85 -6.10 15.02 6.29
N GLN A 86 -4.81 14.70 6.46
CA GLN A 86 -3.77 15.21 5.58
C GLN A 86 -3.97 14.63 4.20
N ALA A 87 -3.81 15.47 3.18
CA ALA A 87 -3.84 14.98 1.81
C ALA A 87 -2.65 14.05 1.56
N TYR A 88 -2.88 12.94 0.87
CA TYR A 88 -1.81 12.01 0.50
C TYR A 88 -2.05 11.38 -0.85
N ASP A 89 -0.93 11.11 -1.53
CA ASP A 89 -0.93 10.44 -2.81
C ASP A 89 -0.69 8.94 -2.62
N VAL A 90 -1.49 8.13 -3.32
CA VAL A 90 -1.25 6.70 -3.48
C VAL A 90 -0.43 6.52 -4.74
N ILE A 91 0.78 6.00 -4.61
CA ILE A 91 1.74 5.84 -5.71
C ILE A 91 1.68 4.40 -6.22
N ALA A 92 1.32 4.23 -7.49
CA ALA A 92 1.52 2.96 -8.18
C ALA A 92 2.99 2.84 -8.61
N PHE A 93 3.58 1.67 -8.38
CA PHE A 93 4.95 1.33 -8.78
C PHE A 93 4.99 0.01 -9.55
N GLY A 94 6.02 -0.15 -10.39
CA GLY A 94 6.30 -1.39 -11.10
C GLY A 94 7.22 -1.17 -12.30
N LEU A 95 7.20 -2.10 -13.25
CA LEU A 95 8.05 -2.09 -14.45
C LEU A 95 7.80 -0.86 -15.34
N SER A 96 6.59 -0.30 -15.31
CA SER A 96 6.26 0.93 -16.05
C SER A 96 6.73 2.22 -15.36
N GLY A 97 7.50 2.11 -14.27
CA GLY A 97 7.87 3.23 -13.43
C GLY A 97 6.82 3.56 -12.37
N ARG A 98 6.84 4.81 -11.88
CA ARG A 98 5.97 5.28 -10.79
C ARG A 98 4.98 6.32 -11.30
N ARG A 99 3.74 6.27 -10.80
CA ARG A 99 2.71 7.28 -11.09
C ARG A 99 1.72 7.41 -9.95
N VAL A 100 1.09 8.57 -9.85
CA VAL A 100 -0.03 8.77 -8.92
C VAL A 100 -1.22 7.92 -9.37
N PHE A 101 -1.73 7.08 -8.47
CA PHE A 101 -2.88 6.20 -8.67
C PHE A 101 -4.17 6.78 -8.07
N ALA A 102 -4.05 7.51 -6.96
CA ALA A 102 -5.13 8.22 -6.30
C ALA A 102 -4.57 9.38 -5.48
N ARG A 103 -5.41 10.37 -5.20
CA ARG A 103 -5.17 11.42 -4.20
C ARG A 103 -6.32 11.41 -3.21
N HIS A 104 -6.00 11.53 -1.93
CA HIS A 104 -6.94 11.65 -0.81
C HIS A 104 -6.63 12.89 -0.01
#